data_AF-A0A8H6KGN3-F1
#
_entry.id   AF-A0A8H6KGN3-F1
#
_cell.length_a   1.000
_cell.length_b   1.000
_cell.length_c   1.000
_cell.angle_alpha   90.00
_cell.angle_beta   90.00
_cell.angle_gamma   90.00
#
_symmetry.space_group_name_H-M   'P 1'
#
loop_
_entity.id
_entity.type
_entity.pdbx_description
1 polymer ?
#
loop_
_entity_poly.entity_id
_entity_poly.type
_entity_poly.pdbx_seq_one_letter_code
_entity_poly.pdbx_strand_id
1 'polypeptide(L)'
;MASRVGPRSASDATRFTSTTPHAASKSCPTTAAASSAATQKTPTAAPSPKIPGRLPGETPEERVRRLRAAHEAARKAQTSSVDRVIGGSRRFFDVAHKATVLGLVGFTAIAGLVSVYSVYDMVTYNKQRRADFIEAQRKMEEDSLAAARLAFINGTATDAQVTLVEEANARARETGVKLPPLLSAPTVTTQAEKIFGTGQQHAQQQQTTTTSEEAPQQQQQSGGSSWWSAAIPASESAKDSIQDKAKAAFDRERENQRQGGPLDQIGLPQEEKKPEKKGWW
;
A
#
# COMPACT_ATOMS: atom_id res chain seq x y z
N MET A 1 -30.65 -16.56 -78.28
CA MET A 1 -31.40 -15.69 -77.36
C MET A 1 -30.54 -15.45 -76.12
N ALA A 2 -29.60 -14.52 -76.21
CA ALA A 2 -28.66 -14.21 -75.13
C ALA A 2 -29.19 -13.01 -74.33
N SER A 3 -29.83 -13.29 -73.20
CA SER A 3 -30.33 -12.26 -72.29
C SER A 3 -29.19 -11.79 -71.38
N ARG A 4 -28.72 -10.56 -71.60
CA ARG A 4 -27.73 -9.89 -70.73
C ARG A 4 -28.29 -9.75 -69.31
N VAL A 5 -27.75 -10.49 -68.35
CA VAL A 5 -27.95 -10.22 -66.92
C VAL A 5 -26.77 -9.39 -66.45
N GLY A 6 -26.95 -8.07 -66.40
CA GLY A 6 -25.99 -7.15 -65.75
C GLY A 6 -26.05 -7.26 -64.22
N PRO A 7 -25.01 -6.81 -63.50
CA PRO A 7 -24.94 -6.90 -62.04
C PRO A 7 -26.09 -6.10 -61.40
N ARG A 8 -26.84 -6.76 -60.50
CA ARG A 8 -27.95 -6.15 -59.75
C ARG A 8 -27.42 -5.06 -58.82
N SER A 9 -27.86 -3.82 -59.03
CA SER A 9 -27.46 -2.65 -58.24
C SER A 9 -27.98 -2.75 -56.80
N ALA A 10 -27.18 -2.31 -55.83
CA ALA A 10 -27.52 -2.33 -54.40
C ALA A 10 -28.81 -1.53 -54.07
N SER A 11 -29.23 -0.62 -54.95
CA SER A 11 -30.49 0.13 -54.82
C SER A 11 -31.75 -0.72 -55.03
N ASP A 12 -31.64 -1.92 -55.60
CA ASP A 12 -32.80 -2.82 -55.81
C ASP A 12 -33.13 -3.63 -54.52
N ALA A 13 -32.16 -3.79 -53.62
CA ALA A 13 -32.32 -4.57 -52.38
C ALA A 13 -33.17 -3.88 -51.31
N THR A 14 -33.39 -2.57 -51.42
CA THR A 14 -34.18 -1.79 -50.43
C THR A 14 -35.62 -1.51 -50.90
N ARG A 15 -36.00 -1.98 -52.09
CA ARG A 15 -37.34 -1.73 -52.66
C ARG A 15 -38.46 -2.56 -52.01
N PHE A 16 -38.12 -3.52 -51.15
CA PHE A 16 -39.07 -4.38 -50.44
C PHE A 16 -39.27 -4.08 -48.96
N THR A 17 -38.60 -3.07 -48.41
CA THR A 17 -38.89 -2.59 -47.04
C THR A 17 -39.27 -1.13 -47.12
N SER A 18 -40.58 -0.87 -47.24
CA SER A 18 -41.17 0.47 -47.08
C SER A 18 -40.62 1.11 -45.80
N THR A 19 -39.81 2.15 -45.91
CA THR A 19 -39.32 2.96 -44.78
C THR A 19 -40.28 4.12 -44.47
N THR A 20 -41.58 3.94 -44.73
CA THR A 20 -42.60 4.86 -44.23
C THR A 20 -43.16 4.30 -42.93
N PRO A 21 -43.00 4.98 -41.77
CA PRO A 21 -43.60 4.52 -40.53
C PRO A 21 -45.13 4.61 -40.65
N HIS A 22 -45.80 3.48 -40.88
CA HIS A 22 -47.26 3.38 -40.76
C HIS A 22 -47.66 3.39 -39.28
N ALA A 23 -47.61 4.58 -38.67
CA ALA A 23 -47.99 4.83 -37.29
C ALA A 23 -49.24 5.73 -37.22
N ALA A 24 -50.31 5.40 -37.97
CA ALA A 24 -51.65 5.97 -37.77
C ALA A 24 -52.69 5.23 -38.63
N SER A 25 -53.15 4.05 -38.23
CA SER A 25 -54.38 3.48 -38.79
C SER A 25 -55.01 2.39 -37.92
N LYS A 26 -55.46 2.77 -36.71
CA LYS A 26 -56.56 2.07 -36.01
C LYS A 26 -57.42 3.06 -35.24
N SER A 27 -58.34 3.70 -35.94
CA SER A 27 -59.63 4.13 -35.37
C SER A 27 -60.67 4.08 -36.49
N CYS A 28 -61.39 2.96 -36.57
CA CYS A 28 -62.66 2.92 -37.28
C CYS A 28 -63.74 3.37 -36.29
N PRO A 29 -64.51 4.43 -36.60
CA PRO A 29 -65.76 4.72 -35.89
C PRO A 29 -66.87 3.97 -36.62
N THR A 30 -67.36 2.87 -36.05
CA THR A 30 -68.62 2.25 -36.46
C THR A 30 -69.70 2.75 -35.50
N THR A 31 -70.45 3.74 -36.00
CA THR A 31 -71.89 3.97 -35.79
C THR A 31 -72.55 3.31 -34.57
N ALA A 32 -72.92 4.13 -33.58
CA ALA A 32 -74.21 4.01 -32.93
C ALA A 32 -74.80 5.42 -32.75
N ALA A 33 -75.95 5.62 -33.38
CA ALA A 33 -76.77 6.81 -33.29
C ALA A 33 -77.52 6.89 -31.95
N ALA A 34 -78.11 8.08 -31.72
CA ALA A 34 -79.01 8.50 -30.63
C ALA A 34 -78.27 8.93 -29.33
N SER A 35 -78.54 10.08 -28.71
CA SER A 35 -79.60 11.08 -28.90
C SER A 35 -79.31 12.32 -28.05
N SER A 36 -79.79 13.47 -28.55
CA SER A 36 -80.24 14.66 -27.82
C SER A 36 -79.29 15.40 -26.85
N ALA A 37 -78.88 16.59 -27.28
CA ALA A 37 -78.56 17.71 -26.42
C ALA A 37 -79.80 18.18 -25.63
N ALA A 38 -79.68 18.37 -24.32
CA ALA A 38 -80.51 19.27 -23.54
C ALA A 38 -79.85 19.64 -22.19
N THR A 39 -79.67 20.94 -22.03
CA THR A 39 -79.60 21.82 -20.86
C THR A 39 -79.83 21.26 -19.45
N GLN A 40 -78.94 21.72 -18.54
CA GLN A 40 -79.06 21.95 -17.10
C GLN A 40 -80.43 21.77 -16.42
N LYS A 41 -80.45 21.02 -15.31
CA LYS A 41 -81.11 21.37 -14.03
C LYS A 41 -80.70 20.40 -12.91
N THR A 42 -80.21 20.95 -11.80
CA THR A 42 -80.22 20.35 -10.45
C THR A 42 -81.63 20.52 -9.84
N PRO A 43 -81.96 20.02 -8.61
CA PRO A 43 -81.24 19.12 -7.68
C PRO A 43 -82.12 17.94 -7.18
N THR A 44 -81.52 16.80 -6.81
CA THR A 44 -82.11 15.92 -5.77
C THR A 44 -81.06 14.99 -5.18
N ALA A 45 -81.05 14.93 -3.85
CA ALA A 45 -80.15 14.14 -3.03
C ALA A 45 -80.40 12.63 -3.18
N ALA A 46 -79.34 11.87 -3.48
CA ALA A 46 -79.19 10.44 -3.21
C ALA A 46 -77.69 10.07 -3.32
N PRO A 47 -77.19 9.06 -2.58
CA PRO A 47 -75.77 8.92 -2.29
C PRO A 47 -74.96 8.50 -3.52
N SER A 48 -73.77 9.08 -3.64
CA SER A 48 -72.82 8.83 -4.71
C SER A 48 -72.44 7.35 -4.81
N PRO A 49 -72.44 6.74 -6.01
CA PRO A 49 -71.83 5.43 -6.19
C PRO A 49 -70.33 5.59 -5.98
N LYS A 50 -69.76 4.78 -5.07
CA LYS A 50 -68.31 4.64 -4.89
C LYS A 50 -67.70 4.17 -6.21
N ILE A 51 -67.20 5.10 -7.02
CA ILE A 51 -66.38 4.78 -8.19
C ILE A 51 -65.08 4.16 -7.65
N PRO A 52 -64.77 2.89 -7.97
CA PRO A 52 -63.52 2.28 -7.53
C PRO A 52 -62.35 3.05 -8.15
N GLY A 53 -61.59 3.76 -7.33
CA GLY A 53 -60.35 4.44 -7.75
C GLY A 53 -60.26 5.95 -7.48
N ARG A 54 -61.32 6.59 -6.95
CA ARG A 54 -61.28 7.99 -6.49
C ARG A 54 -61.13 8.04 -4.97
N LEU A 55 -59.98 8.50 -4.48
CA LEU A 55 -59.87 8.89 -3.07
C LEU A 55 -60.59 10.23 -2.88
N PRO A 56 -61.37 10.42 -1.80
CA PRO A 56 -62.03 11.69 -1.53
C PRO A 56 -60.98 12.77 -1.24
N GLY A 57 -60.87 13.80 -2.09
CA GLY A 57 -60.01 14.98 -1.88
C GLY A 57 -58.70 15.07 -2.68
N GLU A 58 -58.36 14.09 -3.53
CA GLU A 58 -57.14 14.11 -4.37
C GLU A 58 -57.21 15.19 -5.47
N THR A 59 -56.13 15.97 -5.65
CA THR A 59 -56.04 16.95 -6.75
C THR A 59 -55.88 16.24 -8.11
N PRO A 60 -56.32 16.84 -9.24
CA PRO A 60 -56.21 16.20 -10.56
C PRO A 60 -54.78 15.83 -10.95
N GLU A 61 -53.79 16.64 -10.59
CA GLU A 61 -52.38 16.40 -10.88
C GLU A 61 -51.80 15.24 -10.07
N GLU A 62 -52.16 15.18 -8.79
CA GLU A 62 -51.78 14.11 -7.88
C GLU A 62 -52.32 12.75 -8.35
N ARG A 63 -53.55 12.74 -8.87
CA ARG A 63 -54.14 11.56 -9.50
C ARG A 63 -53.32 11.05 -10.68
N VAL A 64 -52.87 11.95 -11.55
CA VAL A 64 -52.04 11.56 -12.69
C VAL A 64 -50.68 11.05 -12.23
N ARG A 65 -50.07 11.68 -11.21
CA ARG A 65 -48.82 11.18 -10.61
C ARG A 65 -49.01 9.78 -10.03
N ARG A 66 -50.10 9.52 -9.31
CA ARG A 66 -50.42 8.20 -8.76
C ARG A 66 -50.68 7.18 -9.86
N LEU A 67 -51.43 7.53 -10.90
CA LEU A 67 -51.69 6.64 -12.02
C LEU A 67 -50.41 6.32 -12.81
N ARG A 68 -49.52 7.30 -13.03
CA ARG A 68 -48.20 7.06 -13.63
C ARG A 68 -47.33 6.20 -12.72
N ALA A 69 -47.29 6.48 -11.43
CA ALA A 69 -46.54 5.69 -10.46
C ALA A 69 -47.07 4.24 -10.37
N ALA A 70 -48.39 4.05 -10.37
CA ALA A 70 -49.02 2.74 -10.38
C ALA A 70 -48.78 2.00 -11.70
N HIS A 71 -48.79 2.71 -12.84
CA HIS A 71 -48.49 2.14 -14.14
C HIS A 71 -47.02 1.74 -14.27
N GLU A 72 -46.10 2.58 -13.79
CA GLU A 72 -44.68 2.23 -13.71
C GLU A 72 -44.41 1.10 -12.71
N ALA A 73 -45.09 1.09 -11.58
CA ALA A 73 -45.01 0.01 -10.60
C ALA A 73 -45.54 -1.31 -11.20
N ALA A 74 -46.65 -1.27 -11.95
CA ALA A 74 -47.18 -2.43 -12.66
C ALA A 74 -46.21 -2.93 -13.74
N ARG A 75 -45.59 -2.04 -14.53
CA ARG A 75 -44.54 -2.45 -15.50
C ARG A 75 -43.31 -3.02 -14.80
N LYS A 76 -42.90 -2.46 -13.66
CA LYS A 76 -41.80 -2.98 -12.82
C LYS A 76 -42.18 -4.28 -12.09
N ALA A 77 -43.47 -4.59 -11.92
CA ALA A 77 -43.94 -5.83 -11.33
C ALA A 77 -44.07 -6.96 -12.38
N GLN A 78 -44.17 -6.62 -13.67
CA GLN A 78 -44.19 -7.59 -14.78
C GLN A 78 -42.84 -8.25 -15.07
N THR A 79 -41.74 -7.70 -14.57
CA THR A 79 -40.43 -8.37 -14.62
C THR A 79 -40.37 -9.41 -13.50
N SER A 80 -40.12 -10.68 -13.85
CA SER A 80 -40.01 -11.73 -12.85
C SER A 80 -38.84 -11.46 -11.90
N SER A 81 -38.98 -11.84 -10.63
CA SER A 81 -37.92 -11.68 -9.63
C SER A 81 -36.60 -12.33 -10.08
N VAL A 82 -36.70 -13.42 -10.85
CA VAL A 82 -35.56 -14.13 -11.44
C VAL A 82 -34.87 -13.29 -12.51
N ASP A 83 -35.60 -12.59 -13.38
CA ASP A 83 -35.05 -11.69 -14.39
C ASP A 83 -34.32 -10.49 -13.76
N ARG A 84 -34.82 -9.98 -12.61
CA ARG A 84 -34.09 -8.97 -11.83
C ARG A 84 -32.76 -9.46 -11.28
N VAL A 85 -32.72 -10.70 -10.76
CA VAL A 85 -31.48 -11.29 -10.23
C VAL A 85 -30.48 -11.53 -11.37
N ILE A 86 -30.94 -11.99 -12.53
CA ILE A 86 -30.10 -12.19 -13.73
C ILE A 86 -29.59 -10.86 -14.29
N GLY A 87 -30.45 -9.82 -14.32
CA GLY A 87 -30.04 -8.47 -14.72
C GLY A 87 -29.02 -7.85 -13.74
N GLY A 88 -29.17 -8.13 -12.45
CA GLY A 88 -28.24 -7.71 -11.40
C GLY A 88 -26.89 -8.46 -11.47
N SER A 89 -26.91 -9.75 -11.78
CA SER A 89 -25.69 -10.58 -11.79
C SER A 89 -24.70 -10.17 -12.88
N ARG A 90 -25.19 -9.73 -14.04
CA ARG A 90 -24.33 -9.18 -15.11
C ARG A 90 -23.56 -7.96 -14.64
N ARG A 91 -24.24 -7.02 -13.97
CA ARG A 91 -23.60 -5.81 -13.43
C ARG A 91 -22.62 -6.13 -12.32
N PHE A 92 -22.93 -7.10 -11.46
CA PHE A 92 -22.01 -7.57 -10.43
C PHE A 92 -20.75 -8.20 -11.06
N PHE A 93 -20.90 -9.04 -12.08
CA PHE A 93 -19.78 -9.68 -12.74
C PHE A 93 -18.87 -8.65 -13.45
N ASP A 94 -19.45 -7.66 -14.11
CA ASP A 94 -18.67 -6.58 -14.73
C ASP A 94 -17.92 -5.73 -13.70
N VAL A 95 -18.53 -5.47 -12.53
CA VAL A 95 -17.87 -4.75 -11.43
C VAL A 95 -16.78 -5.60 -10.80
N ALA A 96 -17.03 -6.89 -10.55
CA ALA A 96 -16.06 -7.83 -10.01
C ALA A 96 -14.86 -7.97 -10.96
N HIS A 97 -15.11 -8.13 -12.26
CA HIS A 97 -14.05 -8.19 -13.26
C HIS A 97 -13.21 -6.91 -13.25
N LYS A 98 -13.84 -5.72 -13.28
CA LYS A 98 -13.12 -4.45 -13.17
C LYS A 98 -12.32 -4.34 -11.88
N ALA A 99 -12.88 -4.73 -10.73
CA ALA A 99 -12.20 -4.72 -9.45
C ALA A 99 -10.97 -5.63 -9.46
N THR A 100 -11.06 -6.83 -10.04
CA THR A 100 -9.91 -7.72 -10.18
C THR A 100 -8.83 -7.17 -11.09
N VAL A 101 -9.19 -6.54 -12.22
CA VAL A 101 -8.23 -5.93 -13.14
C VAL A 101 -7.53 -4.74 -12.47
N LEU A 102 -8.29 -3.84 -11.84
CA LEU A 102 -7.75 -2.71 -11.08
C LEU A 102 -6.88 -3.19 -9.91
N GLY A 103 -7.30 -4.26 -9.22
CA GLY A 103 -6.53 -4.87 -8.14
C GLY A 103 -5.22 -5.47 -8.64
N LEU A 104 -5.22 -6.17 -9.78
CA LEU A 104 -4.01 -6.75 -10.36
C LEU A 104 -3.04 -5.65 -10.83
N VAL A 105 -3.55 -4.61 -11.47
CA VAL A 105 -2.74 -3.44 -11.88
C VAL A 105 -2.19 -2.69 -10.66
N GLY A 106 -2.99 -2.53 -9.60
CA GLY A 106 -2.51 -1.95 -8.35
C GLY A 106 -1.43 -2.80 -7.69
N PHE A 107 -1.62 -4.12 -7.66
CA PHE A 107 -0.64 -5.06 -7.10
C PHE A 107 0.68 -5.05 -7.87
N THR A 108 0.66 -5.01 -9.20
CA THR A 108 1.89 -4.91 -9.99
C THR A 108 2.61 -3.59 -9.78
N ALA A 109 1.89 -2.48 -9.59
CA ALA A 109 2.50 -1.20 -9.23
C ALA A 109 3.20 -1.25 -7.87
N ILE A 110 2.56 -1.84 -6.85
CA ILE A 110 3.16 -2.03 -5.51
C ILE A 110 4.38 -2.94 -5.60
N ALA A 111 4.29 -4.07 -6.32
CA ALA A 111 5.40 -4.97 -6.52
C ALA A 111 6.59 -4.27 -7.22
N GLY A 112 6.32 -3.41 -8.20
CA GLY A 112 7.33 -2.57 -8.85
C GLY A 112 8.03 -1.63 -7.88
N LEU A 113 7.28 -0.94 -7.01
CA LEU A 113 7.84 -0.07 -5.97
C LEU A 113 8.74 -0.84 -5.00
N VAL A 114 8.29 -2.02 -4.55
CA VAL A 114 9.09 -2.90 -3.67
C VAL A 114 10.39 -3.34 -4.36
N SER A 115 10.34 -3.66 -5.65
CA SER A 115 11.54 -4.03 -6.42
C SER A 115 12.54 -2.89 -6.55
N VAL A 116 12.07 -1.66 -6.80
CA VAL A 116 12.96 -0.48 -6.84
C VAL A 116 13.58 -0.23 -5.45
N TYR A 117 12.78 -0.38 -4.40
CA TYR A 117 13.24 -0.26 -3.02
C TYR A 117 14.32 -1.29 -2.68
N SER A 118 14.17 -2.55 -3.08
CA SER A 118 15.19 -3.58 -2.81
C SER A 118 16.51 -3.30 -3.51
N VAL A 119 16.47 -2.77 -4.75
CA VAL A 119 17.69 -2.38 -5.46
C VAL A 119 18.36 -1.19 -4.76
N TYR A 120 17.58 -0.20 -4.33
CA TYR A 120 18.09 0.95 -3.59
C TYR A 120 18.74 0.55 -2.26
N ASP A 121 18.09 -0.33 -1.51
CA ASP A 121 18.60 -0.85 -0.23
C ASP A 121 19.96 -1.56 -0.41
N MET A 122 20.05 -2.45 -1.41
CA MET A 122 21.29 -3.18 -1.71
C MET A 122 22.45 -2.25 -2.11
N VAL A 123 22.19 -1.22 -2.93
CA VAL A 123 23.20 -0.24 -3.31
C VAL A 123 23.66 0.59 -2.12
N THR A 124 22.74 1.01 -1.26
CA THR A 124 23.05 1.84 -0.09
C THR A 124 23.87 1.06 0.92
N TYR A 125 23.49 -0.19 1.21
CA TYR A 125 24.27 -1.09 2.06
C TYR A 125 25.68 -1.33 1.52
N ASN A 126 25.83 -1.58 0.21
CA ASN A 126 27.14 -1.76 -0.40
C ASN A 126 28.02 -0.51 -0.35
N LYS A 127 27.41 0.68 -0.46
CA LYS A 127 28.13 1.95 -0.31
C LYS A 127 28.66 2.12 1.11
N GLN A 128 27.84 1.82 2.12
CA GLN A 128 28.25 1.89 3.52
C GLN A 128 29.40 0.92 3.80
N ARG A 129 29.27 -0.35 3.39
CA ARG A 129 30.32 -1.35 3.58
C ARG A 129 31.64 -1.00 2.88
N ARG A 130 31.58 -0.34 1.71
CA ARG A 130 32.78 0.18 1.03
C ARG A 130 33.38 1.37 1.75
N ALA A 131 32.56 2.25 2.32
CA ALA A 131 33.05 3.39 3.10
C ALA A 131 33.83 2.91 4.33
N ASP A 132 33.28 1.95 5.08
CA ASP A 132 33.94 1.36 6.25
C ASP A 132 35.29 0.71 5.87
N PHE A 133 35.34 0.02 4.73
CA PHE A 133 36.57 -0.60 4.24
C PHE A 133 37.62 0.44 3.83
N ILE A 134 37.21 1.52 3.15
CA ILE A 134 38.11 2.61 2.76
C ILE A 134 38.62 3.34 4.01
N GLU A 135 37.78 3.55 5.02
CA GLU A 135 38.20 4.15 6.28
C GLU A 135 39.22 3.26 7.00
N ALA A 136 39.00 1.95 7.04
CA ALA A 136 39.95 1.00 7.62
C ALA A 136 41.29 0.98 6.86
N GLN A 137 41.27 0.99 5.52
CA GLN A 137 42.50 1.08 4.73
C GLN A 137 43.25 2.39 4.98
N ARG A 138 42.55 3.53 5.04
CA ARG A 138 43.16 4.82 5.36
C ARG A 138 43.83 4.80 6.73
N LYS A 139 43.17 4.22 7.75
CA LYS A 139 43.78 4.08 9.08
C LYS A 139 45.03 3.20 9.06
N MET A 140 45.01 2.09 8.33
CA MET A 140 46.20 1.24 8.17
C MET A 140 47.34 1.96 7.44
N GLU A 141 47.03 2.73 6.39
CA GLU A 141 48.00 3.55 5.68
C GLU A 141 48.59 4.63 6.61
N GLU A 142 47.75 5.33 7.37
CA GLU A 142 48.17 6.33 8.37
C GLU A 142 49.07 5.72 9.45
N ASP A 143 48.70 4.56 10.00
CA ASP A 143 49.50 3.83 10.99
C ASP A 143 50.85 3.38 10.40
N SER A 144 50.84 2.87 9.16
CA SER A 144 52.06 2.47 8.45
C SER A 144 52.99 3.66 8.20
N LEU A 145 52.42 4.81 7.88
CA LEU A 145 53.15 6.06 7.63
C LEU A 145 53.74 6.61 8.93
N ALA A 146 52.97 6.61 10.02
CA ALA A 146 53.44 7.00 11.34
C ALA A 146 54.59 6.09 11.81
N ALA A 147 54.44 4.77 11.67
CA ALA A 147 55.48 3.80 12.00
C ALA A 147 56.75 3.99 11.15
N ALA A 148 56.59 4.18 9.83
CA ALA A 148 57.70 4.44 8.92
C ALA A 148 58.46 5.72 9.30
N ARG A 149 57.75 6.78 9.70
CA ARG A 149 58.40 8.02 10.17
C ARG A 149 59.13 7.85 11.48
N LEU A 150 58.56 7.11 12.44
CA LEU A 150 59.24 6.81 13.70
C LEU A 150 60.53 6.02 13.43
N ALA A 151 60.47 5.00 12.57
CA ALA A 151 61.65 4.23 12.18
C ALA A 151 62.69 5.09 11.43
N PHE A 152 62.23 6.02 10.58
CA PHE A 152 63.09 6.94 9.84
C PHE A 152 63.85 7.88 10.79
N ILE A 153 63.14 8.47 11.76
CA ILE A 153 63.74 9.32 12.80
C ILE A 153 64.74 8.53 13.65
N ASN A 154 64.41 7.27 13.98
CA ASN A 154 65.27 6.40 14.77
C ASN A 154 66.46 5.82 13.97
N GLY A 155 66.53 6.05 12.65
CA GLY A 155 67.58 5.54 11.78
C GLY A 155 67.51 4.04 11.50
N THR A 156 66.40 3.37 11.84
CA THR A 156 66.19 1.92 11.64
C THR A 156 65.17 1.61 10.54
N ALA A 157 64.83 2.60 9.70
CA ALA A 157 63.86 2.42 8.62
C ALA A 157 64.35 1.47 7.53
N THR A 158 63.44 0.66 6.99
CA THR A 158 63.70 -0.11 5.77
C THR A 158 63.62 0.79 4.53
N ASP A 159 64.28 0.43 3.44
CA ASP A 159 64.27 1.22 2.18
C ASP A 159 62.84 1.53 1.71
N ALA A 160 61.91 0.59 1.87
CA ALA A 160 60.50 0.77 1.53
C ALA A 160 59.78 1.78 2.45
N GLN A 161 60.19 1.89 3.72
CA GLN A 161 59.64 2.89 4.65
C GLN A 161 60.22 4.27 4.37
N VAL A 162 61.49 4.35 3.96
CA VAL A 162 62.13 5.61 3.55
C VAL A 162 61.40 6.19 2.34
N THR A 163 61.16 5.39 1.30
CA THR A 163 60.44 5.87 0.10
C THR A 163 59.01 6.30 0.41
N LEU A 164 58.31 5.57 1.28
CA LEU A 164 56.95 5.92 1.70
C LEU A 164 56.91 7.28 2.43
N VAL A 165 57.88 7.55 3.31
CA VAL A 165 57.99 8.83 4.03
C VAL A 165 58.36 9.98 3.09
N GLU A 166 59.29 9.75 2.17
CA GLU A 166 59.71 10.74 1.17
C GLU A 166 58.56 11.10 0.23
N GLU A 167 57.83 10.11 -0.29
CA GLU A 167 56.67 10.32 -1.14
C GLU A 167 55.56 11.07 -0.39
N ALA A 168 55.28 10.70 0.86
CA ALA A 168 54.31 11.41 1.68
C ALA A 168 54.72 12.87 1.92
N ASN A 169 56.01 13.14 2.14
CA ASN A 169 56.54 14.49 2.31
C ASN A 169 56.51 15.29 1.00
N ALA A 170 56.76 14.64 -0.15
CA ALA A 170 56.63 15.25 -1.47
C ALA A 170 55.18 15.63 -1.77
N ARG A 171 54.24 14.70 -1.58
CA ARG A 171 52.80 14.94 -1.74
C ARG A 171 52.29 16.07 -0.83
N ALA A 172 52.80 16.17 0.39
CA ALA A 172 52.45 17.25 1.32
C ALA A 172 52.96 18.64 0.85
N ARG A 173 54.12 18.68 0.19
CA ARG A 173 54.67 19.92 -0.39
C ARG A 173 53.86 20.36 -1.61
N GLU A 174 53.45 19.42 -2.45
CA GLU A 174 52.65 19.68 -3.65
C GLU A 174 51.23 20.13 -3.32
N THR A 175 50.57 19.43 -2.39
CA THR A 175 49.19 19.74 -1.97
C THR A 175 49.10 20.90 -0.98
N GLY A 176 50.24 21.32 -0.40
CA GLY A 176 50.28 22.35 0.64
C GLY A 176 49.69 21.91 1.98
N VAL A 177 49.20 20.67 2.10
CA VAL A 177 48.62 20.11 3.32
C VAL A 177 49.72 19.43 4.12
N LYS A 178 50.04 20.00 5.29
CA LYS A 178 51.02 19.40 6.21
C LYS A 178 50.48 18.08 6.76
N LEU A 179 51.40 17.13 6.92
CA LEU A 179 51.07 15.81 7.39
C LEU A 179 50.69 15.85 8.88
N PRO A 180 49.80 14.96 9.34
CA PRO A 180 49.40 14.93 10.73
C PRO A 180 50.62 14.70 11.65
N PRO A 181 50.66 15.37 12.81
CA PRO A 181 51.78 15.26 13.74
C PRO A 181 51.87 13.85 14.33
N LEU A 182 53.10 13.32 14.45
CA LEU A 182 53.37 11.95 14.90
C LEU A 182 53.12 11.72 16.39
N LEU A 183 53.10 12.82 17.14
CA LEU A 183 52.75 12.85 18.54
C LEU A 183 51.46 13.66 18.59
N SER A 184 50.37 13.06 19.06
CA SER A 184 49.18 13.81 19.47
C SER A 184 49.67 14.94 20.37
N ALA A 185 49.45 16.19 19.94
CA ALA A 185 49.85 17.34 20.73
C ALA A 185 49.31 17.14 22.15
N PRO A 186 50.14 17.28 23.20
CA PRO A 186 49.70 17.04 24.55
C PRO A 186 48.44 17.86 24.78
N THR A 187 47.31 17.18 25.03
CA THR A 187 46.08 17.83 25.46
C THR A 187 46.38 18.38 26.85
N VAL A 188 46.91 19.60 26.90
CA VAL A 188 46.98 20.35 28.14
C VAL A 188 45.53 20.67 28.48
N THR A 189 44.88 19.80 29.26
CA THR A 189 43.66 20.17 29.97
C THR A 189 44.08 21.23 30.99
N THR A 190 44.25 22.46 30.53
CA THR A 190 44.47 23.59 31.43
C THR A 190 43.20 23.75 32.25
N GLN A 191 43.21 23.19 33.46
CA GLN A 191 42.24 23.52 34.51
C GLN A 191 42.20 25.04 34.80
N ALA A 192 43.15 25.81 34.27
CA ALA A 192 43.16 27.28 34.30
C ALA A 192 41.96 27.91 33.57
N GLU A 193 41.37 27.27 32.55
CA GLU A 193 40.17 27.79 31.87
C GLU A 193 38.89 27.62 32.72
N LYS A 194 38.94 26.79 33.77
CA LYS A 194 37.84 26.62 34.74
C LYS A 194 37.90 27.62 35.91
N ILE A 195 39.01 28.35 36.06
CA ILE A 195 39.27 29.24 37.21
C ILE A 195 39.19 30.73 36.80
N PHE A 196 39.57 31.08 35.58
CA PHE A 196 39.44 32.45 35.05
C PHE A 196 38.27 32.54 34.06
N GLY A 197 37.08 32.81 34.58
CA GLY A 197 35.89 33.00 33.77
C GLY A 197 35.93 34.26 32.90
N THR A 198 35.57 34.09 31.63
CA THR A 198 34.97 35.15 30.81
C THR A 198 33.95 34.54 29.84
N GLY A 199 32.67 34.84 30.12
CA GLY A 199 31.55 35.03 29.21
C GLY A 199 31.40 34.21 27.92
N GLN A 200 30.34 33.39 27.92
CA GLN A 200 29.42 33.10 26.81
C GLN A 200 29.82 32.13 25.68
N GLN A 201 29.23 30.94 25.81
CA GLN A 201 28.26 30.28 24.90
C GLN A 201 28.68 28.90 24.36
N HIS A 202 27.94 27.89 24.87
CA HIS A 202 27.52 26.63 24.25
C HIS A 202 28.47 25.90 23.30
N ALA A 203 28.98 24.74 23.74
CA ALA A 203 28.62 23.43 23.18
C ALA A 203 29.23 22.30 24.03
N GLN A 204 28.39 21.32 24.41
CA GLN A 204 28.62 19.86 24.44
C GLN A 204 30.04 19.35 24.80
N GLN A 205 30.28 18.40 25.74
CA GLN A 205 29.57 17.15 26.03
C GLN A 205 30.25 16.45 27.25
N GLN A 206 29.46 15.76 28.08
CA GLN A 206 29.69 14.46 28.79
C GLN A 206 30.94 14.28 29.69
N GLN A 207 30.89 13.65 30.88
CA GLN A 207 30.41 12.28 31.12
C GLN A 207 30.23 11.94 32.64
N THR A 208 29.12 11.23 32.95
CA THR A 208 28.86 10.20 33.98
C THR A 208 29.08 10.46 35.49
N THR A 209 28.03 10.28 36.31
CA THR A 209 27.80 9.02 37.08
C THR A 209 26.46 9.02 37.87
N THR A 210 25.72 7.92 37.69
CA THR A 210 24.84 7.19 38.63
C THR A 210 23.59 7.84 39.26
N THR A 211 22.50 7.08 39.08
CA THR A 211 21.41 6.73 40.03
C THR A 211 20.01 7.24 39.63
N SER A 212 19.09 6.27 39.65
CA SER A 212 17.63 6.39 39.74
C SER A 212 16.85 6.74 38.47
N GLU A 213 16.04 5.74 38.10
CA GLU A 213 14.62 5.83 37.71
C GLU A 213 14.18 6.76 36.57
N GLU A 214 13.23 6.20 35.83
CA GLU A 214 12.29 6.87 34.94
C GLU A 214 12.68 7.00 33.46
N ALA A 215 12.14 6.04 32.70
CA ALA A 215 11.74 6.06 31.30
C ALA A 215 12.22 7.20 30.38
N PRO A 216 12.90 6.90 29.26
CA PRO A 216 12.89 7.77 28.10
C PRO A 216 11.77 7.37 27.14
N GLN A 217 10.79 8.26 27.00
CA GLN A 217 10.09 8.41 25.73
C GLN A 217 11.03 9.07 24.74
N GLN A 218 11.36 8.37 23.64
CA GLN A 218 11.62 9.01 22.35
C GLN A 218 11.24 8.06 21.24
N GLN A 219 10.05 8.32 20.69
CA GLN A 219 9.86 8.61 19.27
C GLN A 219 10.97 8.12 18.34
N GLN A 220 10.75 6.96 17.71
CA GLN A 220 11.24 6.75 16.36
C GLN A 220 10.19 6.04 15.52
N GLN A 221 9.83 6.75 14.46
CA GLN A 221 9.13 6.24 13.31
C GLN A 221 9.86 4.99 12.80
N SER A 222 9.12 3.90 12.65
CA SER A 222 9.39 2.93 11.59
C SER A 222 8.05 2.52 11.00
N GLY A 223 7.87 2.90 9.74
CA GLY A 223 6.83 2.32 8.91
C GLY A 223 7.13 0.83 8.70
N GLY A 224 6.10 0.02 8.75
CA GLY A 224 6.20 -1.38 8.37
C GLY A 224 5.09 -2.22 8.97
N SER A 225 4.10 -2.55 8.13
CA SER A 225 3.17 -3.67 8.30
C SER A 225 1.89 -3.46 9.14
N SER A 226 1.11 -2.41 8.82
CA SER A 226 -0.32 -2.34 9.18
C SER A 226 -1.17 -3.26 8.27
N TRP A 227 -0.97 -4.58 8.34
CA TRP A 227 -1.82 -5.58 7.68
C TRP A 227 -2.39 -6.64 8.64
N TRP A 228 -2.15 -6.48 9.94
CA TRP A 228 -2.78 -7.28 11.00
C TRP A 228 -3.55 -6.38 11.97
N SER A 229 -4.40 -5.50 11.44
CA SER A 229 -5.47 -4.86 12.23
C SER A 229 -6.75 -5.68 12.09
N ALA A 230 -6.69 -6.94 12.52
CA ALA A 230 -7.87 -7.74 12.81
C ALA A 230 -8.18 -7.55 14.30
N ALA A 231 -9.28 -6.86 14.57
CA ALA A 231 -10.10 -6.88 15.78
C ALA A 231 -9.42 -7.30 17.09
N ILE A 232 -9.30 -6.35 18.03
CA ILE A 232 -9.08 -6.65 19.45
C ILE A 232 -10.44 -7.04 20.06
N PRO A 233 -10.72 -8.31 20.41
CA PRO A 233 -11.60 -8.58 21.53
C PRO A 233 -10.77 -8.38 22.80
N ALA A 234 -11.11 -7.35 23.57
CA ALA A 234 -10.62 -7.20 24.93
C ALA A 234 -11.01 -8.46 25.72
N SER A 235 -10.03 -9.34 25.97
CA SER A 235 -10.23 -10.54 26.79
C SER A 235 -8.89 -10.97 27.39
N GLU A 236 -8.93 -11.35 28.66
CA GLU A 236 -7.78 -11.79 29.48
C GLU A 236 -6.99 -12.92 28.80
N SER A 237 -7.64 -13.72 27.96
CA SER A 237 -7.06 -14.78 27.14
C SER A 237 -5.93 -14.32 26.21
N ALA A 238 -5.95 -13.07 25.72
CA ALA A 238 -4.87 -12.54 24.91
C ALA A 238 -3.59 -12.32 25.75
N LYS A 239 -3.73 -11.87 27.01
CA LYS A 239 -2.60 -11.68 27.93
C LYS A 239 -2.00 -13.03 28.33
N ASP A 240 -2.85 -14.02 28.61
CA ASP A 240 -2.41 -15.37 28.94
C ASP A 240 -1.64 -15.99 27.76
N SER A 241 -2.15 -15.84 26.53
CA SER A 241 -1.47 -16.35 25.33
C SER A 241 -0.10 -15.72 25.05
N ILE A 242 0.09 -14.46 25.46
CA ILE A 242 1.37 -13.76 25.33
C ILE A 242 2.33 -14.22 26.44
N GLN A 243 1.85 -14.39 27.67
CA GLN A 243 2.65 -14.92 28.78
C GLN A 243 3.10 -16.36 28.51
N ASP A 244 2.24 -17.20 27.95
CA ASP A 244 2.57 -18.58 27.60
C ASP A 244 3.63 -18.64 26.50
N LYS A 245 3.52 -17.76 25.48
CA LYS A 245 4.55 -17.65 24.44
C LYS A 245 5.89 -17.14 24.98
N ALA A 246 5.87 -16.21 25.93
CA ALA A 246 7.08 -15.70 26.56
C ALA A 246 7.77 -16.77 27.41
N LYS A 247 7.00 -17.55 28.20
CA LYS A 247 7.53 -18.69 28.96
C LYS A 247 8.10 -19.77 28.04
N ALA A 248 7.38 -20.12 26.96
CA ALA A 248 7.85 -21.10 25.99
C ALA A 248 9.15 -20.66 25.28
N ALA A 249 9.31 -19.36 24.99
CA ALA A 249 10.54 -18.82 24.43
C ALA A 249 11.71 -18.89 25.43
N PHE A 250 11.44 -18.60 26.71
CA PHE A 250 12.44 -18.66 27.77
C PHE A 250 12.90 -20.11 28.05
N ASP A 251 11.96 -21.05 28.09
CA ASP A 251 12.27 -22.47 28.26
C ASP A 251 13.06 -23.03 27.06
N ARG A 252 12.75 -22.56 25.84
CA ARG A 252 13.52 -22.90 24.64
C ARG A 252 14.96 -22.39 24.70
N GLU A 253 15.17 -21.17 25.20
CA GLU A 253 16.53 -20.62 25.35
C GLU A 253 17.31 -21.33 26.47
N ARG A 254 16.64 -21.71 27.56
CA ARG A 254 17.23 -22.52 28.62
C ARG A 254 17.61 -23.92 28.12
N GLU A 255 16.83 -24.51 27.22
CA GLU A 255 17.18 -25.79 26.58
C GLU A 255 18.33 -25.63 25.58
N ASN A 256 18.36 -24.53 24.82
CA ASN A 256 19.50 -24.19 23.95
C ASN A 256 20.81 -24.06 24.76
N GLN A 257 20.76 -23.50 25.98
CA GLN A 257 21.93 -23.43 26.85
C GLN A 257 22.38 -24.80 27.39
N ARG A 258 21.47 -25.79 27.49
CA ARG A 258 21.78 -27.16 27.92
C ARG A 258 22.29 -28.04 26.78
N GLN A 259 21.69 -27.91 25.60
CA GLN A 259 21.98 -28.73 24.42
C GLN A 259 23.01 -28.10 23.47
N GLY A 260 23.45 -26.88 23.74
CA GLY A 260 24.21 -26.06 22.80
C GLY A 260 23.27 -25.39 21.80
N GLY A 261 23.61 -24.17 21.39
CA GLY A 261 22.80 -23.40 20.44
C GLY A 261 22.70 -24.11 19.09
N PRO A 262 21.83 -23.65 18.18
CA PRO A 262 21.72 -24.23 16.83
C PRO A 262 23.03 -24.19 16.04
N LEU A 263 23.99 -23.36 16.45
CA LEU A 263 25.34 -23.28 15.88
C LEU A 263 26.28 -24.38 16.42
N ASP A 264 26.10 -24.81 17.66
CA ASP A 264 26.90 -25.87 18.31
C ASP A 264 26.48 -27.28 17.85
N GLN A 265 25.28 -27.40 17.29
CA GLN A 265 24.73 -28.66 16.76
C GLN A 265 25.13 -28.91 15.29
N ILE A 266 25.86 -28.00 14.65
CA ILE A 266 26.35 -28.16 13.28
C ILE A 266 27.57 -29.08 13.31
N GLY A 267 27.36 -30.38 13.09
CA GLY A 267 28.43 -31.39 12.98
C GLY A 267 28.19 -32.68 13.77
N LEU A 268 27.19 -32.72 14.64
CA LEU A 268 26.71 -33.96 15.26
C LEU A 268 25.80 -34.71 14.26
N PRO A 269 25.84 -36.05 14.20
CA PRO A 269 24.92 -36.80 13.34
C PRO A 269 23.50 -36.49 13.80
N GLN A 270 22.77 -35.79 12.95
CA GLN A 270 21.39 -35.39 13.18
C GLN A 270 20.56 -36.67 13.34
N GLU A 271 20.25 -37.08 14.57
CA GLU A 271 19.29 -38.16 14.78
C GLU A 271 17.98 -37.78 14.08
N GLU A 272 17.60 -38.58 13.08
CA GLU A 272 16.47 -38.37 12.20
C GLU A 272 15.17 -38.19 12.99
N LYS A 273 14.79 -36.94 13.29
CA LYS A 273 13.42 -36.63 13.68
C LYS A 273 12.54 -36.81 12.45
N LYS A 274 11.92 -37.99 12.38
CA LYS A 274 10.91 -38.39 11.39
C LYS A 274 9.93 -37.23 11.11
N PRO A 275 9.69 -36.87 9.84
CA PRO A 275 8.70 -35.86 9.51
C PRO A 275 7.30 -36.39 9.83
N GLU A 276 6.63 -35.76 10.79
CA GLU A 276 5.20 -35.97 11.01
C GLU A 276 4.44 -35.58 9.74
N LYS A 277 3.81 -36.58 9.13
CA LYS A 277 2.94 -36.41 7.98
C LYS A 277 1.70 -35.61 8.41
N LYS A 278 1.69 -34.30 8.11
CA LYS A 278 0.44 -33.52 8.08
C LYS A 278 -0.37 -33.97 6.87
N GLY A 279 -1.28 -34.90 7.12
CA GLY A 279 -2.34 -35.26 6.18
C GLY A 279 -3.29 -34.08 5.99
N TRP A 280 -3.58 -33.75 4.75
CA TRP A 280 -4.62 -32.81 4.37
C TRP A 280 -5.92 -33.60 4.21
N TRP A 281 -6.86 -33.39 5.13
CA TRP A 281 -8.28 -33.69 5.02
C TRP A 281 -9.03 -32.45 5.51
#